data_AF-A0A2P6W993-F1
#
_entry.id   AF-A0A2P6W993-F1
#
_cell.length_a   1.000
_cell.length_b   1.000
_cell.length_c   1.000
_cell.angle_alpha   90.00
_cell.angle_beta   90.00
_cell.angle_gamma   90.00
#
_symmetry.space_group_name_H-M   'P 1'
#
loop_
_entity.id
_entity.type
_entity.pdbx_description
1 polymer ?
#
loop_
_entity_poly.entity_id
_entity_poly.type
_entity_poly.pdbx_seq_one_letter_code
_entity_poly.pdbx_strand_id
1 'polypeptide(L)' 'MNETQKKLKSETEKWLEKLNSRIQKRDKSVEQMENVLAYRDDTEHFLEEEDFIRAWESVIYAWGILETLERLDKFNSPIE' A
#
# COMPACT_ATOMS: atom_id res chain seq x y z
N MET A 1 -10.16 -18.81 10.61
CA MET A 1 -9.84 -17.42 11.04
C MET A 1 -10.78 -16.95 12.12
N ASN A 2 -10.25 -16.31 13.17
CA ASN A 2 -11.05 -15.60 14.17
C ASN A 2 -11.56 -14.23 13.63
N GLU A 3 -12.43 -13.55 14.37
CA GLU A 3 -13.00 -12.26 13.93
C GLU A 3 -11.96 -11.17 13.68
N THR A 4 -10.90 -11.11 14.50
CA THR A 4 -9.79 -10.17 14.30
C THR A 4 -9.07 -10.44 12.98
N GLN A 5 -8.76 -11.71 12.68
CA GLN A 5 -8.12 -12.10 11.41
C GLN A 5 -9.00 -11.78 10.21
N LYS A 6 -10.32 -12.04 10.29
CA LYS A 6 -11.27 -11.67 9.22
C LYS A 6 -11.27 -10.17 8.96
N LYS A 7 -11.27 -9.37 10.03
CA LYS A 7 -11.22 -7.91 9.93
C LYS A 7 -9.90 -7.42 9.34
N LEU A 8 -8.76 -7.96 9.79
CA LEU A 8 -7.45 -7.61 9.25
C LEU A 8 -7.35 -7.94 7.76
N LYS A 9 -7.75 -9.15 7.35
CA LYS A 9 -7.77 -9.53 5.92
C LYS A 9 -8.62 -8.56 5.11
N SER A 10 -9.88 -8.36 5.51
CA SER A 10 -10.83 -7.52 4.78
C SER A 10 -10.39 -6.06 4.67
N GLU A 11 -9.87 -5.47 5.74
CA GLU A 11 -9.35 -4.10 5.68
C GLU A 11 -8.04 -4.01 4.89
N THR A 12 -7.15 -5.00 4.99
CA THR A 12 -5.90 -5.03 4.22
C THR A 12 -6.17 -5.10 2.72
N GLU A 13 -7.04 -6.01 2.27
CA GLU A 13 -7.44 -6.14 0.85
C GLU A 13 -8.03 -4.83 0.31
N LYS A 14 -8.93 -4.21 1.09
CA LYS A 14 -9.55 -2.92 0.75
C LYS A 14 -8.53 -1.79 0.62
N TRP A 15 -7.57 -1.69 1.54
CA TRP A 15 -6.55 -0.64 1.49
C TRP A 15 -5.49 -0.89 0.43
N LEU A 16 -5.18 -2.14 0.13
CA LEU A 16 -4.33 -2.55 -0.99
C LEU A 16 -4.97 -2.19 -2.34
N GLU A 17 -6.26 -2.49 -2.53
CA GLU A 17 -7.00 -2.11 -3.75
C GLU A 17 -6.98 -0.59 -3.97
N LYS A 18 -7.23 0.17 -2.90
CA LYS A 18 -7.14 1.63 -2.95
C LYS A 18 -5.73 2.12 -3.25
N LEU A 19 -4.70 1.49 -2.69
CA LEU A 19 -3.30 1.84 -2.92
C LEU A 19 -2.97 1.65 -4.41
N ASN A 20 -3.29 0.48 -4.94
CA ASN A 20 -3.10 0.12 -6.34
C ASN A 20 -3.81 1.10 -7.27
N SER A 21 -5.05 1.45 -6.97
CA SER A 21 -5.82 2.44 -7.72
C SER A 21 -5.20 3.84 -7.64
N ARG A 22 -4.69 4.24 -6.47
CA ARG A 22 -4.12 5.57 -6.24
C ARG A 22 -2.82 5.77 -7.01
N ILE A 23 -1.99 4.74 -7.08
CA ILE A 23 -0.69 4.81 -7.76
C ILE A 23 -0.79 4.47 -9.26
N GLN A 24 -1.93 3.97 -9.73
CA GLN A 24 -2.16 3.67 -11.13
C GLN A 24 -2.05 4.94 -11.99
N LYS A 25 -1.40 4.86 -13.15
CA LYS A 25 -1.26 5.96 -14.13
C LYS A 25 -0.66 7.28 -13.58
N ARG A 26 0.09 7.21 -12.49
CA ARG A 26 0.88 8.33 -11.95
C ARG A 26 2.38 8.08 -12.10
N ASP A 27 3.14 9.17 -12.23
CA ASP A 27 4.59 9.11 -12.24
C ASP A 27 5.11 8.60 -10.90
N LYS A 28 5.98 7.58 -10.94
CA LYS A 28 6.58 6.92 -9.78
C LYS A 28 8.10 7.12 -9.74
N SER A 29 8.62 8.07 -10.49
CA SER A 29 10.07 8.34 -10.63
C SER A 29 10.74 8.81 -9.34
N VAL A 30 9.97 9.31 -8.37
CA VAL A 30 10.50 9.73 -7.07
C VAL A 30 10.98 8.53 -6.26
N GLU A 31 12.22 8.60 -5.76
CA GLU A 31 12.93 7.48 -5.10
C GLU A 31 12.10 6.78 -4.00
N GLN A 32 11.36 7.54 -3.19
CA GLN A 32 10.54 6.98 -2.11
C GLN A 32 9.40 6.09 -2.61
N MET A 33 9.00 6.16 -3.89
CA MET A 33 8.03 5.23 -4.46
C MET A 33 8.57 3.80 -4.56
N GLU A 34 9.89 3.59 -4.56
CA GLU A 34 10.46 2.24 -4.45
C GLU A 34 10.00 1.57 -3.15
N ASN A 35 10.00 2.30 -2.04
CA ASN A 35 9.49 1.80 -0.76
C ASN A 35 7.97 1.56 -0.80
N VAL A 36 7.19 2.48 -1.39
CA VAL A 36 5.72 2.29 -1.52
C VAL A 36 5.41 1.00 -2.27
N LEU A 37 6.13 0.72 -3.37
CA LEU A 37 5.95 -0.50 -4.16
C LEU A 37 6.45 -1.73 -3.42
N ALA A 38 7.57 -1.66 -2.71
CA ALA A 38 8.07 -2.77 -1.89
C ALA A 38 7.05 -3.17 -0.81
N TYR A 39 6.51 -2.21 -0.05
CA TYR A 39 5.52 -2.51 0.98
C TYR A 39 4.17 -2.96 0.41
N ARG A 40 3.81 -2.54 -0.81
CA ARG A 40 2.67 -3.12 -1.53
C ARG A 40 2.92 -4.60 -1.82
N ASP A 41 4.09 -4.94 -2.36
CA ASP A 41 4.43 -6.32 -2.71
C ASP A 41 4.53 -7.21 -1.46
N ASP A 42 5.09 -6.68 -0.36
CA ASP A 42 5.08 -7.34 0.95
C ASP A 42 3.65 -7.56 1.47
N THR A 43 2.73 -6.62 1.22
CA THR A 43 1.31 -6.78 1.60
C THR A 43 0.69 -7.97 0.86
N GLU A 44 0.91 -8.08 -0.45
CA GLU A 44 0.43 -9.20 -1.27
C GLU A 44 1.01 -10.53 -0.77
N HIS A 45 2.33 -10.57 -0.54
CA HIS A 45 3.02 -11.73 0.00
C HIS A 45 2.46 -12.17 1.36
N PHE A 46 2.31 -11.25 2.32
CA PHE A 46 1.79 -11.59 3.64
C PHE A 46 0.30 -11.94 3.64
N LEU A 47 -0.50 -11.41 2.69
CA LEU A 47 -1.87 -11.87 2.47
C LEU A 47 -1.91 -13.33 2.00
N GLU A 48 -1.02 -13.72 1.08
CA GLU A 48 -0.90 -15.10 0.58
C GLU A 48 -0.46 -16.08 1.68
N GLU A 49 0.45 -15.66 2.56
CA GLU A 49 0.91 -16.46 3.71
C GLU A 49 -0.09 -16.49 4.89
N GLU A 50 -1.23 -15.80 4.78
CA GLU A 50 -2.20 -15.58 5.86
C GLU A 50 -1.62 -14.86 7.11
N ASP A 51 -0.50 -14.15 6.96
CA ASP A 51 0.06 -13.28 8.00
C ASP A 51 -0.59 -11.90 7.99
N PHE A 52 -1.83 -11.86 8.48
CA PHE A 52 -2.64 -10.65 8.41
C PHE A 52 -2.15 -9.49 9.30
N ILE A 53 -1.26 -9.74 10.26
CA ILE A 53 -0.67 -8.66 11.07
C ILE A 53 0.40 -7.95 10.23
N ARG A 54 1.34 -8.70 9.64
CA ARG A 54 2.37 -8.11 8.78
C ARG A 54 1.77 -7.53 7.51
N ALA A 55 0.74 -8.15 6.92
CA ALA A 55 0.05 -7.59 5.77
C ALA A 55 -0.60 -6.21 6.08
N TRP A 56 -1.26 -6.10 7.23
CA TRP A 56 -1.85 -4.84 7.69
C TRP A 56 -0.78 -3.77 7.98
N GLU A 57 0.31 -4.15 8.62
CA GLU A 57 1.43 -3.23 8.89
C GLU A 57 2.03 -2.69 7.59
N SER A 58 2.35 -3.57 6.64
CA SER A 58 2.94 -3.20 5.35
C SER A 58 2.05 -2.25 4.55
N VAL A 59 0.74 -2.54 4.43
CA VAL A 59 -0.16 -1.68 3.64
C VAL A 59 -0.28 -0.29 4.25
N ILE A 60 -0.35 -0.19 5.58
CA ILE A 60 -0.43 1.11 6.28
C ILE A 60 0.88 1.88 6.16
N TYR A 61 2.03 1.20 6.20
CA TYR A 61 3.32 1.85 5.99
C TYR A 61 3.46 2.41 4.57
N ALA A 62 3.04 1.64 3.55
CA ALA A 62 3.00 2.10 2.16
C ALA A 62 2.14 3.36 2.00
N TRP A 63 0.95 3.38 2.62
CA TRP A 63 0.06 4.55 2.64
C TRP A 63 0.69 5.76 3.32
N GLY A 64 1.37 5.56 4.45
CA GLY A 64 2.04 6.65 5.18
C GLY A 64 3.10 7.37 4.34
N ILE A 65 3.90 6.61 3.58
CA ILE A 65 4.87 7.20 2.64
C ILE A 65 4.13 7.93 1.51
N LEU A 66 3.15 7.26 0.88
CA LEU A 66 2.43 7.81 -0.27
C LEU A 66 1.75 9.14 0.06
N GLU A 67 0.98 9.20 1.15
CA GLU A 67 0.29 10.44 1.54
C GLU A 67 1.28 11.54 1.92
N THR A 68 2.44 11.18 2.47
CA THR A 68 3.52 12.14 2.74
C THR A 68 4.05 12.74 1.44
N LEU A 69 4.28 11.92 0.40
CA LEU A 69 4.70 12.40 -0.91
C LEU A 69 3.64 13.27 -1.58
N GLU A 70 2.35 12.91 -1.50
CA GLU A 70 1.24 13.72 -2.01
C GLU A 70 1.20 15.10 -1.33
N ARG A 71 1.37 15.16 0.01
CA ARG A 71 1.39 16.42 0.79
C ARG A 71 2.59 17.31 0.51
N LEU A 72 3.73 16.71 0.14
CA LEU A 72 4.95 17.42 -0.22
C LEU A 72 5.02 17.76 -1.72
N ASP A 73 3.95 17.51 -2.47
CA ASP A 73 3.87 17.70 -3.91
C ASP A 73 4.94 16.93 -4.70
N LYS A 74 5.32 15.76 -4.18
CA LYS A 74 6.29 14.83 -4.78
C LYS A 74 5.64 13.71 -5.57
N PHE A 75 4.31 13.56 -5.49
CA PHE A 75 3.55 12.49 -6.13
C PHE A 75 2.20 12.99 -6.69
N ASN A 76 2.20 14.09 -7.44
CA ASN A 76 0.98 14.67 -8.02
C ASN A 76 0.97 14.73 -9.56
N SER A 77 2.09 14.42 -10.23
CA SER A 77 2.19 14.49 -11.69
C SER A 77 1.53 13.28 -12.36
N PRO A 78 0.56 13.48 -13.27
CA PRO A 78 0.09 12.41 -14.15
C PRO A 78 1.22 11.98 -15.10
N ILE A 79 1.18 10.72 -15.56
CA ILE A 79 2.06 10.26 -16.65
C ILE A 79 1.55 10.94 -17.93
N GLU A 80 2.41 11.70 -18.62
CA GLU A 80 2.13 12.25 -19.97
C GLU A 80 1.87 11.15 -21.02
#